data_AF-A0A2A6DXC0-F1
#
_entry.id   AF-A0A2A6DXC0-F1
#
_cell.length_a   1.000
_cell.length_b   1.000
_cell.length_c   1.000
_cell.angle_alpha   90.00
_cell.angle_beta   90.00
_cell.angle_gamma   90.00
#
_symmetry.space_group_name_H-M   'P 1'
#
loop_
_entity.id
_entity.type
_entity.pdbx_description
1 polymer ?
#
loop_
_entity_poly.entity_id
_entity_poly.type
_entity_poly.pdbx_seq_one_letter_code
_entity_poly.pdbx_strand_id
1 'polypeptide(L)'
;MSAKTGPGVYEGGTDLKQRAQAALADDQLRAAVALTTDRLRNGRLRAIEELGDWETWRERARAIRAHTIAHLDYYLGRFADEVERSGGVVHFCATAEEAVAVVLGIVREKSARVVAKSKSMVSEEIHLNEALEREGVAVIETDLGEYIIQLAGEKPSHLIIPAIHRNRQQIAELFSRVSGETFPPDTKALAGYARRRLREWFLKADIGLTGCNFGIAESGTITLVSNEGNARMVTTLPRTHIVVMGMERIVPTFADVEVMLNMLARSATGQKLTVYTSFITGPRRRGEADGPDELHVVVLDNGRSAQLGDPQFQEVLHCIRCAACLNVCPVYRHIGGHAYGSVYSGPIGAVLTPLLANDPAGAGELAYASSLCGACYEACPVKIPLHDMLVYLRGRRVRMKLTPRGERIAFRLYRRAFTRAELYRAGVKATRLMLAPFARGGRIRRGPGPLAGWTKSRTLPALPGKTFRERWKELENEPVEPLVLQTPGMVTPDVSTSGVPTAEGVPSSDASGAADRPDRSGRDGA
;
A
#
# COMPACT_ATOMS: atom_id res chain seq x y z
N MET A 1 19.21 -23.51 -12.53
CA MET A 1 18.15 -24.15 -11.74
C MET A 1 16.98 -23.18 -11.67
N SER A 2 15.92 -23.43 -12.45
CA SER A 2 14.72 -22.60 -12.45
C SER A 2 14.00 -22.86 -11.12
N ALA A 3 14.00 -21.88 -10.21
CA ALA A 3 13.15 -21.94 -9.04
C ALA A 3 11.72 -22.12 -9.55
N LYS A 4 11.09 -23.26 -9.21
CA LYS A 4 9.68 -23.47 -9.46
C LYS A 4 8.95 -22.32 -8.78
N THR A 5 8.15 -21.59 -9.55
CA THR A 5 7.20 -20.59 -9.05
C THR A 5 6.41 -21.23 -7.92
N GLY A 6 6.45 -20.65 -6.72
CA GLY A 6 5.53 -21.05 -5.66
C GLY A 6 4.10 -20.88 -6.19
N PRO A 7 3.25 -21.93 -6.20
CA PRO A 7 1.85 -21.80 -6.55
C PRO A 7 1.17 -20.81 -5.60
N GLY A 8 0.56 -19.76 -6.15
CA GLY A 8 -0.48 -18.98 -5.45
C GLY A 8 -0.29 -17.47 -5.34
N VAL A 9 0.94 -16.95 -5.42
CA VAL A 9 1.15 -15.51 -5.16
C VAL A 9 0.75 -14.63 -6.35
N TYR A 10 0.95 -15.11 -7.58
CA TYR A 10 0.65 -14.40 -8.81
C TYR A 10 -0.02 -15.32 -9.82
N GLU A 11 -1.23 -14.97 -10.26
CA GLU A 11 -2.05 -15.76 -11.17
C GLU A 11 -2.27 -15.06 -12.52
N GLY A 12 -1.48 -14.01 -12.82
CA GLY A 12 -1.68 -13.13 -13.98
C GLY A 12 -1.54 -13.84 -15.32
N GLY A 13 -2.57 -14.59 -15.72
CA GLY A 13 -2.61 -15.44 -16.92
C GLY A 13 -2.66 -14.69 -18.25
N THR A 14 -2.98 -13.38 -18.21
CA THR A 14 -2.90 -12.45 -19.37
C THR A 14 -1.83 -11.39 -19.12
N ASP A 15 -1.53 -10.50 -20.06
CA ASP A 15 -0.61 -9.38 -19.82
C ASP A 15 -1.30 -8.26 -19.02
N LEU A 16 -0.57 -7.54 -18.16
CA LEU A 16 -1.09 -6.42 -17.36
C LEU A 16 -1.86 -5.41 -18.19
N LYS A 17 -1.41 -5.12 -19.42
CA LYS A 17 -2.08 -4.16 -20.29
C LYS A 17 -3.48 -4.61 -20.67
N GLN A 18 -3.67 -5.91 -20.90
CA GLN A 18 -4.99 -6.47 -21.24
C GLN A 18 -5.93 -6.37 -20.05
N ARG A 19 -5.47 -6.78 -18.85
CA ARG A 19 -6.26 -6.63 -17.62
C ARG A 19 -6.60 -5.18 -17.31
N ALA A 20 -5.65 -4.27 -17.49
CA ALA A 20 -5.88 -2.84 -17.31
C ALA A 20 -6.89 -2.28 -18.32
N GLN A 21 -6.86 -2.71 -19.58
CA GLN A 21 -7.84 -2.31 -20.59
C GLN A 21 -9.25 -2.79 -20.25
N ALA A 22 -9.39 -4.04 -19.79
CA ALA A 22 -10.66 -4.57 -19.33
C ALA A 22 -11.22 -3.76 -18.15
N ALA A 23 -10.39 -3.48 -17.14
CA ALA A 23 -10.80 -2.68 -15.99
C ALA A 23 -11.15 -1.23 -16.36
N LEU A 24 -10.43 -0.63 -17.31
CA LEU A 24 -10.71 0.74 -17.77
C LEU A 24 -12.05 0.88 -18.51
N ALA A 25 -12.54 -0.22 -19.09
CA ALA A 25 -13.83 -0.30 -19.78
C ALA A 25 -15.01 -0.53 -18.82
N ASP A 26 -14.75 -0.86 -17.55
CA ASP A 26 -15.79 -1.02 -16.52
C ASP A 26 -15.98 0.29 -15.74
N ASP A 27 -16.96 1.09 -16.20
CA ASP A 27 -17.29 2.37 -15.57
C ASP A 27 -17.81 2.21 -14.13
N GLN A 28 -18.48 1.10 -13.83
CA GLN A 28 -19.04 0.85 -12.50
C GLN A 28 -17.94 0.52 -11.49
N LEU A 29 -17.02 -0.37 -11.84
CA LEU A 29 -15.80 -0.65 -11.08
C LEU A 29 -15.08 0.66 -10.76
N ARG A 30 -14.83 1.48 -11.79
CA ARG A 30 -14.12 2.75 -11.65
C ARG A 30 -14.84 3.71 -10.71
N ALA A 31 -16.16 3.84 -10.84
CA ALA A 31 -16.95 4.69 -9.95
C ALA A 31 -16.90 4.20 -8.50
N ALA A 32 -17.07 2.90 -8.27
CA ALA A 32 -17.09 2.30 -6.93
C ALA A 32 -15.73 2.43 -6.21
N VAL A 33 -14.64 2.14 -6.92
CA VAL A 33 -13.27 2.27 -6.39
C VAL A 33 -12.93 3.74 -6.12
N ALA A 34 -13.25 4.65 -7.05
CA ALA A 34 -13.01 6.08 -6.89
C ALA A 34 -13.73 6.65 -5.65
N LEU A 35 -15.03 6.40 -5.53
CA LEU A 35 -15.85 6.86 -4.41
C LEU A 35 -15.30 6.36 -3.06
N THR A 36 -14.98 5.07 -2.97
CA THR A 36 -14.53 4.46 -1.73
C THR A 36 -13.14 4.95 -1.34
N THR A 37 -12.21 5.02 -2.29
CA THR A 37 -10.84 5.51 -2.03
C THR A 37 -10.83 6.98 -1.61
N ASP A 38 -11.69 7.83 -2.18
CA ASP A 38 -11.85 9.23 -1.74
C ASP A 38 -12.34 9.32 -0.31
N ARG A 39 -13.37 8.53 0.05
CA ARG A 39 -13.90 8.49 1.40
C ARG A 39 -12.83 8.10 2.42
N LEU A 40 -12.05 7.06 2.13
CA LEU A 40 -10.97 6.59 3.01
C LEU A 40 -9.83 7.61 3.12
N ARG A 41 -9.42 8.21 1.99
CA ARG A 41 -8.41 9.27 1.96
C ARG A 41 -8.82 10.47 2.80
N ASN A 42 -10.05 10.95 2.64
CA ASN A 42 -10.57 12.10 3.39
C ASN A 42 -10.73 11.79 4.87
N GLY A 43 -11.18 10.57 5.22
CA GLY A 43 -11.24 10.10 6.61
C GLY A 43 -9.86 10.11 7.27
N ARG A 44 -8.84 9.59 6.58
CA ARG A 44 -7.44 9.63 7.03
C ARG A 44 -6.95 11.06 7.28
N LEU A 45 -7.20 11.99 6.35
CA LEU A 45 -6.74 13.38 6.50
C LEU A 45 -7.29 14.04 7.76
N ARG A 46 -8.58 13.85 8.06
CA ARG A 46 -9.18 14.33 9.32
C ARG A 46 -8.55 13.66 10.55
N ALA A 47 -8.35 12.35 10.50
CA ALA A 47 -7.76 11.62 11.62
C ALA A 47 -6.30 12.01 11.91
N ILE A 48 -5.57 12.44 10.87
CA ILE A 48 -4.21 12.98 10.97
C ILE A 48 -4.23 14.33 11.67
N GLU A 49 -5.14 15.22 11.26
CA GLU A 49 -5.33 16.53 11.87
C GLU A 49 -5.73 16.42 13.35
N GLU A 50 -6.67 15.51 13.67
CA GLU A 50 -7.11 15.25 15.04
C GLU A 50 -6.02 14.66 15.95
N LEU A 51 -5.11 13.84 15.41
CA LEU A 51 -4.04 13.23 16.20
C LEU A 51 -2.95 14.24 16.57
N GLY A 52 -2.67 15.21 15.70
CA GLY A 52 -1.49 16.06 15.82
C GLY A 52 -0.18 15.29 15.60
N ASP A 53 0.93 16.01 15.45
CA ASP A 53 2.30 15.47 15.40
C ASP A 53 2.50 14.22 14.52
N TRP A 54 1.80 14.19 13.39
CA TRP A 54 1.70 13.01 12.54
C TRP A 54 3.07 12.48 12.08
N GLU A 55 4.01 13.37 11.76
CA GLU A 55 5.36 12.94 11.35
C GLU A 55 6.15 12.28 12.49
N THR A 56 5.95 12.71 13.74
CA THR A 56 6.54 12.08 14.93
C THR A 56 6.00 10.67 15.11
N TRP A 57 4.68 10.50 14.98
CA TRP A 57 4.04 9.18 15.01
C TRP A 57 4.53 8.26 13.89
N ARG A 58 4.70 8.78 12.66
CA ARG A 58 5.26 8.03 11.55
C ARG A 58 6.71 7.62 11.78
N GLU A 59 7.52 8.50 12.38
CA GLU A 59 8.91 8.19 12.67
C GLU A 59 9.01 7.12 13.75
N ARG A 60 8.22 7.22 14.83
CA ARG A 60 8.14 6.18 15.85
C ARG A 60 7.69 4.85 15.24
N ALA A 61 6.67 4.87 14.40
CA ALA A 61 6.16 3.66 13.77
C ALA A 61 7.19 3.03 12.80
N ARG A 62 7.89 3.85 12.01
CA ARG A 62 9.00 3.40 11.16
C ARG A 62 10.10 2.79 12.01
N ALA A 63 10.53 3.45 13.08
CA ALA A 63 11.62 3.00 13.95
C ALA A 63 11.31 1.63 14.59
N ILE A 64 10.08 1.43 15.07
CA ILE A 64 9.61 0.13 15.58
C ILE A 64 9.75 -0.95 14.51
N ARG A 65 9.22 -0.69 13.31
CA ARG A 65 9.27 -1.68 12.22
C ARG A 65 10.70 -1.95 11.76
N ALA A 66 11.53 -0.92 11.62
CA ALA A 66 12.93 -1.06 11.24
C ALA A 66 13.73 -1.88 12.24
N HIS A 67 13.60 -1.56 13.53
CA HIS A 67 14.22 -2.32 14.61
C HIS A 67 13.76 -3.78 14.62
N THR A 68 12.45 -4.00 14.52
CA THR A 68 11.89 -5.36 14.58
C THR A 68 12.35 -6.21 13.40
N ILE A 69 12.34 -5.66 12.18
CA ILE A 69 12.76 -6.40 10.98
C ILE A 69 14.27 -6.65 10.97
N ALA A 70 15.08 -5.75 11.53
CA ALA A 70 16.53 -5.94 11.66
C ALA A 70 16.92 -7.04 12.66
N HIS A 71 16.04 -7.35 13.62
CA HIS A 71 16.24 -8.37 14.67
C HIS A 71 15.14 -9.44 14.63
N LEU A 72 14.67 -9.76 13.43
CA LEU A 72 13.46 -10.55 13.24
C LEU A 72 13.60 -11.98 13.75
N ASP A 73 14.78 -12.57 13.61
CA ASP A 73 15.14 -13.88 14.15
C ASP A 73 14.96 -13.95 15.67
N TYR A 74 15.50 -12.97 16.40
CA TYR A 74 15.36 -12.87 17.86
C TYR A 74 13.89 -12.74 18.27
N TYR A 75 13.13 -11.85 17.61
CA TYR A 75 11.74 -11.62 17.98
C TYR A 75 10.81 -12.77 17.58
N LEU A 76 11.11 -13.50 16.51
CA LEU A 76 10.38 -14.72 16.15
C LEU A 76 10.63 -15.84 17.15
N GLY A 77 11.88 -16.04 17.58
CA GLY A 77 12.22 -17.01 18.62
C GLY A 77 11.49 -16.69 19.92
N ARG A 78 11.59 -15.44 20.40
CA ARG A 78 10.90 -14.98 21.61
C ARG A 78 9.38 -15.14 21.51
N PHE A 79 8.79 -14.75 20.37
CA PHE A 79 7.36 -14.92 20.15
C PHE A 79 6.95 -16.39 20.22
N ALA A 80 7.73 -17.29 19.61
CA ALA A 80 7.45 -18.71 19.61
C ALA A 80 7.53 -19.32 21.02
N ASP A 81 8.61 -19.04 21.75
CA ASP A 81 8.77 -19.48 23.14
C ASP A 81 7.58 -19.04 24.02
N GLU A 82 7.10 -17.82 23.82
CA GLU A 82 5.97 -17.27 24.59
C GLU A 82 4.60 -17.85 24.20
N VAL A 83 4.40 -18.16 22.91
CA VAL A 83 3.20 -18.88 22.46
C VAL A 83 3.17 -20.28 23.06
N GLU A 84 4.30 -21.00 23.01
CA GLU A 84 4.43 -22.35 23.57
C GLU A 84 4.28 -22.37 25.08
N ARG A 85 4.88 -21.40 25.78
CA ARG A 85 4.71 -21.21 27.22
C ARG A 85 3.25 -20.97 27.61
N SER A 86 2.49 -20.33 26.73
CA SER A 86 1.05 -20.09 26.91
C SER A 86 0.18 -21.29 26.52
N GLY A 87 0.76 -22.41 26.07
CA GLY A 87 0.07 -23.63 25.67
C GLY A 87 -0.33 -23.71 24.19
N GLY A 88 0.13 -22.78 23.35
CA GLY A 88 -0.02 -22.87 21.90
C GLY A 88 1.07 -23.72 21.25
N VAL A 89 0.94 -23.96 19.95
CA VAL A 89 1.92 -24.68 19.13
C VAL A 89 2.34 -23.81 17.96
N VAL A 90 3.64 -23.68 17.70
CA VAL A 90 4.16 -22.86 16.59
C VAL A 90 4.72 -23.74 15.48
N HIS A 91 4.35 -23.42 14.24
CA HIS A 91 4.81 -24.09 13.03
C HIS A 91 5.51 -23.08 12.13
N PHE A 92 6.82 -23.20 12.00
CA PHE A 92 7.59 -22.41 11.04
C PHE A 92 7.57 -23.08 9.66
N CYS A 93 7.06 -22.38 8.66
CA CYS A 93 6.93 -22.87 7.28
C CYS A 93 7.74 -21.98 6.35
N ALA A 94 8.69 -22.56 5.64
CA ALA A 94 9.50 -21.86 4.64
C ALA A 94 8.67 -21.55 3.39
N THR A 95 7.75 -22.45 3.01
CA THR A 95 6.99 -22.34 1.75
C THR A 95 5.48 -22.41 1.96
N ALA A 96 4.74 -22.01 0.92
CA ALA A 96 3.29 -22.13 0.86
C ALA A 96 2.82 -23.59 1.02
N GLU A 97 3.52 -24.54 0.39
CA GLU A 97 3.20 -25.97 0.46
C GLU A 97 3.34 -26.54 1.87
N GLU A 98 4.39 -26.15 2.59
CA GLU A 98 4.60 -26.56 3.98
C GLU A 98 3.47 -26.04 4.89
N ALA A 99 3.10 -24.76 4.75
CA ALA A 99 2.00 -24.17 5.51
C ALA A 99 0.66 -24.85 5.21
N VAL A 100 0.37 -25.12 3.92
CA VAL A 100 -0.83 -25.85 3.53
C VAL A 100 -0.81 -27.27 4.11
N ALA A 101 0.32 -27.98 4.03
CA ALA A 101 0.44 -29.33 4.56
C ALA A 101 0.22 -29.40 6.08
N VAL A 102 0.75 -28.43 6.84
CA VAL A 102 0.52 -28.30 8.28
C VAL A 102 -0.95 -28.11 8.59
N VAL A 103 -1.62 -27.16 7.92
CA VAL A 103 -3.04 -26.90 8.17
C VAL A 103 -3.91 -28.11 7.81
N LEU A 104 -3.65 -28.75 6.66
CA LEU A 104 -4.35 -29.98 6.27
C LEU A 104 -4.11 -31.12 7.27
N GLY A 105 -2.91 -31.22 7.84
CA GLY A 105 -2.58 -32.18 8.90
C GLY A 105 -3.47 -31.98 10.13
N ILE A 106 -3.56 -30.76 10.64
CA ILE A 106 -4.40 -30.40 11.79
C ILE A 106 -5.87 -30.70 11.49
N VAL A 107 -6.36 -30.33 10.31
CA VAL A 107 -7.74 -30.57 9.86
C VAL A 107 -8.08 -32.06 9.86
N ARG A 108 -7.18 -32.90 9.35
CA ARG A 108 -7.36 -34.36 9.35
C ARG A 108 -7.31 -34.94 10.75
N GLU A 109 -6.38 -34.51 11.59
CA GLU A 109 -6.27 -34.93 12.99
C GLU A 109 -7.56 -34.65 13.75
N LYS A 110 -8.15 -33.46 13.58
CA LYS A 110 -9.40 -33.08 14.22
C LYS A 110 -10.64 -33.65 13.54
N SER A 111 -10.49 -34.39 12.44
CA SER A 111 -11.60 -34.86 11.60
C SER A 111 -12.58 -33.73 11.24
N ALA A 112 -12.05 -32.53 11.03
CA ALA A 112 -12.83 -31.31 10.85
C ALA A 112 -13.54 -31.31 9.50
N ARG A 113 -14.81 -30.90 9.49
CA ARG A 113 -15.64 -30.77 8.29
C ARG A 113 -15.94 -29.34 7.94
N VAL A 114 -15.88 -28.43 8.92
CA VAL A 114 -16.20 -27.01 8.74
C VAL A 114 -15.09 -26.14 9.34
N VAL A 115 -14.53 -25.27 8.50
CA VAL A 115 -13.57 -24.23 8.91
C VAL A 115 -14.24 -22.87 8.76
N ALA A 116 -14.49 -22.19 9.88
CA ALA A 116 -14.90 -20.79 9.86
C ALA A 116 -13.67 -19.90 9.85
N LYS A 117 -13.55 -19.07 8.82
CA LYS A 117 -12.36 -18.28 8.56
C LYS A 117 -12.66 -16.80 8.70
N SER A 118 -11.84 -16.11 9.48
CA SER A 118 -11.72 -14.66 9.43
C SER A 118 -10.71 -14.25 8.36
N LYS A 119 -10.86 -13.02 7.88
CA LYS A 119 -10.03 -12.45 6.82
C LYS A 119 -8.53 -12.65 7.07
N SER A 120 -7.84 -13.21 6.07
CA SER A 120 -6.38 -13.36 6.10
C SER A 120 -5.79 -13.29 4.69
N MET A 121 -4.94 -12.28 4.46
CA MET A 121 -4.22 -12.17 3.18
C MET A 121 -3.23 -13.33 2.97
N VAL A 122 -2.71 -13.93 4.04
CA VAL A 122 -1.68 -14.98 3.96
C VAL A 122 -2.31 -16.31 3.55
N SER A 123 -3.53 -16.62 4.03
CA SER A 123 -4.26 -17.78 3.54
C SER A 123 -4.69 -17.63 2.07
N GLU A 124 -5.00 -16.40 1.63
CA GLU A 124 -5.24 -16.12 0.22
C GLU A 124 -3.96 -16.27 -0.61
N GLU A 125 -2.80 -15.84 -0.08
CA GLU A 125 -1.48 -15.98 -0.73
C GLU A 125 -1.11 -17.43 -1.04
N ILE A 126 -1.57 -18.38 -0.22
CA ILE A 126 -1.24 -19.82 -0.33
C ILE A 126 -2.41 -20.68 -0.86
N HIS A 127 -3.52 -20.05 -1.28
CA HIS A 127 -4.73 -20.74 -1.77
C HIS A 127 -5.27 -21.80 -0.79
N LEU A 128 -5.31 -21.43 0.50
CA LEU A 128 -5.66 -22.36 1.55
C LEU A 128 -7.11 -22.83 1.46
N ASN A 129 -8.03 -21.95 1.04
CA ASN A 129 -9.44 -22.30 0.90
C ASN A 129 -9.60 -23.40 -0.15
N GLU A 130 -8.99 -23.24 -1.33
CA GLU A 130 -9.04 -24.25 -2.39
C GLU A 130 -8.36 -25.56 -1.99
N ALA A 131 -7.31 -25.51 -1.17
CA ALA A 131 -6.65 -26.72 -0.65
C ALA A 131 -7.56 -27.49 0.33
N LEU A 132 -8.24 -26.79 1.24
CA LEU A 132 -9.18 -27.38 2.19
C LEU A 132 -10.44 -27.94 1.50
N GLU A 133 -10.98 -27.21 0.53
CA GLU A 133 -12.16 -27.64 -0.24
C GLU A 133 -11.90 -28.92 -1.03
N ARG A 134 -10.68 -29.11 -1.56
CA ARG A 134 -10.27 -30.36 -2.23
C ARG A 134 -10.24 -31.57 -1.30
N GLU A 135 -10.05 -31.36 0.00
CA GLU A 135 -10.13 -32.40 1.03
C GLU A 135 -11.57 -32.61 1.53
N GLY A 136 -12.57 -31.96 0.91
CA GLY A 136 -13.98 -32.08 1.28
C GLY A 136 -14.37 -31.27 2.51
N VAL A 137 -13.54 -30.31 2.94
CA VAL A 137 -13.82 -29.44 4.09
C VAL A 137 -14.54 -28.19 3.62
N ALA A 138 -15.67 -27.88 4.24
CA ALA A 138 -16.40 -26.66 3.97
C ALA A 138 -15.69 -25.47 4.62
N VAL A 139 -15.18 -24.55 3.81
CA VAL A 139 -14.55 -23.31 4.28
C VAL A 139 -15.54 -22.16 4.10
N ILE A 140 -15.74 -21.38 5.15
CA ILE A 140 -16.66 -20.23 5.13
C ILE A 140 -15.94 -18.96 5.56
N GLU A 141 -15.92 -17.97 4.68
CA GLU A 141 -15.46 -16.62 5.01
C GLU A 141 -16.49 -15.91 5.89
N THR A 142 -16.01 -15.26 6.95
CA THR A 142 -16.86 -14.67 7.98
C THR A 142 -16.80 -13.15 8.03
N ASP A 143 -15.83 -12.53 7.34
CA ASP A 143 -15.84 -11.10 7.04
C ASP A 143 -16.86 -10.85 5.93
N LEU A 144 -17.74 -9.86 6.07
CA LEU A 144 -18.81 -9.65 5.09
C LEU A 144 -18.27 -9.43 3.67
N GLY A 145 -17.17 -8.69 3.53
CA GLY A 145 -16.54 -8.44 2.25
C GLY A 145 -15.99 -9.71 1.62
N GLU A 146 -15.25 -10.51 2.40
CA GLU A 146 -14.73 -11.82 1.95
C GLU A 146 -15.87 -12.81 1.65
N TYR A 147 -16.93 -12.84 2.45
CA TYR A 147 -18.10 -13.68 2.23
C TYR A 147 -18.83 -13.34 0.92
N ILE A 148 -19.00 -12.06 0.63
CA ILE A 148 -19.60 -11.60 -0.64
C ILE A 148 -18.80 -12.10 -1.83
N ILE A 149 -17.48 -11.96 -1.82
CA ILE A 149 -16.64 -12.39 -2.95
C ILE A 149 -16.54 -13.92 -3.03
N GLN A 150 -16.56 -14.62 -1.90
CA GLN A 150 -16.60 -16.09 -1.88
C GLN A 150 -17.86 -16.60 -2.58
N LEU A 151 -19.03 -16.05 -2.25
CA LEU A 151 -20.28 -16.37 -2.93
C LEU A 151 -20.29 -16.00 -4.41
N ALA A 152 -19.53 -14.97 -4.79
CA ALA A 152 -19.39 -14.54 -6.17
C ALA A 152 -18.35 -15.35 -6.97
N GLY A 153 -17.53 -16.19 -6.32
CA GLY A 153 -16.39 -16.86 -6.96
C GLY A 153 -15.29 -15.88 -7.38
N GLU A 154 -15.11 -14.79 -6.63
CA GLU A 154 -14.16 -13.72 -6.93
C GLU A 154 -13.03 -13.65 -5.90
N LYS A 155 -11.87 -13.14 -6.33
CA LYS A 155 -10.74 -12.80 -5.44
C LYS A 155 -10.91 -11.40 -4.82
N PRO A 156 -10.26 -11.08 -3.70
CA PRO A 156 -10.36 -9.76 -3.09
C PRO A 156 -9.72 -8.66 -3.96
N SER A 157 -10.42 -7.53 -4.11
CA SER A 157 -9.93 -6.39 -4.89
C SER A 157 -9.19 -5.35 -4.02
N HIS A 158 -9.38 -5.36 -2.70
CA HIS A 158 -8.73 -4.42 -1.78
C HIS A 158 -8.37 -5.06 -0.45
N LEU A 159 -7.23 -4.67 0.12
CA LEU A 159 -6.68 -5.26 1.34
C LEU A 159 -7.59 -5.12 2.57
N ILE A 160 -8.41 -4.07 2.68
CA ILE A 160 -9.31 -3.86 3.83
C ILE A 160 -10.80 -3.84 3.45
N ILE A 161 -11.15 -3.77 2.16
CA ILE A 161 -12.54 -3.75 1.67
C ILE A 161 -12.65 -4.70 0.47
N PRO A 162 -12.66 -6.02 0.69
CA PRO A 162 -12.48 -7.02 -0.37
C PRO A 162 -13.40 -6.83 -1.59
N ALA A 163 -14.66 -6.51 -1.32
CA ALA A 163 -15.72 -6.28 -2.31
C ALA A 163 -15.86 -4.83 -2.78
N ILE A 164 -14.78 -4.01 -2.75
CA ILE A 164 -14.81 -2.58 -3.12
C ILE A 164 -15.40 -2.30 -4.52
N HIS A 165 -15.32 -3.27 -5.43
CA HIS A 165 -15.82 -3.18 -6.81
C HIS A 165 -17.31 -3.50 -6.94
N ARG A 166 -17.96 -4.01 -5.89
CA ARG A 166 -19.38 -4.37 -5.89
C ARG A 166 -20.21 -3.26 -5.25
N ASN A 167 -21.31 -2.89 -5.89
CA ASN A 167 -22.30 -1.99 -5.31
C ASN A 167 -23.43 -2.76 -4.59
N ARG A 168 -24.30 -2.04 -3.87
CA ARG A 168 -25.39 -2.65 -3.08
C ARG A 168 -26.40 -3.40 -3.94
N GLN A 169 -26.70 -2.93 -5.15
CA GLN A 169 -27.58 -3.61 -6.09
C GLN A 169 -27.03 -4.98 -6.46
N GLN A 170 -25.77 -5.07 -6.87
CA GLN A 170 -25.14 -6.34 -7.21
C GLN A 170 -25.06 -7.31 -6.02
N ILE A 171 -24.84 -6.79 -4.81
CA ILE A 171 -24.83 -7.61 -3.59
C ILE A 171 -26.24 -8.16 -3.31
N ALA A 172 -27.28 -7.35 -3.47
CA ALA A 172 -28.67 -7.79 -3.31
C ALA A 172 -29.04 -8.87 -4.33
N GLU A 173 -28.68 -8.70 -5.60
CA GLU A 173 -28.88 -9.70 -6.64
C GLU A 173 -28.13 -11.01 -6.33
N LEU A 174 -26.89 -10.91 -5.87
CA LEU A 174 -26.09 -12.07 -5.47
C LEU A 174 -26.74 -12.83 -4.31
N PHE A 175 -27.08 -12.15 -3.22
CA PHE A 175 -27.73 -12.78 -2.08
C PHE A 175 -29.10 -13.34 -2.45
N SER A 176 -29.83 -12.67 -3.33
CA SER A 176 -31.14 -13.16 -3.76
C SER A 176 -31.02 -14.45 -4.57
N ARG A 177 -30.04 -14.50 -5.48
CA ARG A 177 -29.76 -15.70 -6.27
C ARG A 177 -29.30 -16.87 -5.40
N VAL A 178 -28.44 -16.63 -4.42
CA VAL A 178 -27.88 -17.69 -3.55
C VAL A 178 -28.91 -18.22 -2.56
N SER A 179 -29.79 -17.37 -2.05
CA SER A 179 -30.79 -17.74 -1.04
C SER A 179 -32.13 -18.23 -1.62
N GLY A 180 -32.50 -17.79 -2.81
CA GLY A 180 -33.86 -17.92 -3.34
C GLY A 180 -34.87 -16.89 -2.80
N GLU A 181 -34.44 -15.94 -1.96
CA GLU A 181 -35.27 -14.86 -1.40
C GLU A 181 -34.94 -13.52 -2.06
N THR A 182 -35.92 -12.61 -2.25
CA THR A 182 -35.62 -11.27 -2.80
C THR A 182 -35.20 -10.30 -1.71
N PHE A 183 -34.04 -9.64 -1.89
CA PHE A 183 -33.57 -8.59 -0.99
C PHE A 183 -33.56 -7.19 -1.64
N PRO A 184 -33.96 -6.13 -0.91
CA PRO A 184 -33.74 -4.77 -1.38
C PRO A 184 -32.23 -4.42 -1.31
N PRO A 185 -31.73 -3.50 -2.15
CA PRO A 185 -30.36 -3.00 -2.11
C PRO A 185 -30.11 -2.03 -0.95
N ASP A 186 -30.48 -2.46 0.26
CA ASP A 186 -30.35 -1.74 1.52
C ASP A 186 -29.30 -2.39 2.43
N THR A 187 -28.46 -1.58 3.06
CA THR A 187 -27.34 -2.07 3.87
C THR A 187 -27.82 -2.87 5.08
N LYS A 188 -28.90 -2.46 5.76
CA LYS A 188 -29.38 -3.16 6.96
C LYS A 188 -29.98 -4.52 6.60
N ALA A 189 -30.75 -4.58 5.51
CA ALA A 189 -31.33 -5.83 5.03
C ALA A 189 -30.24 -6.85 4.65
N LEU A 190 -29.26 -6.43 3.83
CA LEU A 190 -28.18 -7.31 3.35
C LEU A 190 -27.26 -7.78 4.49
N ALA A 191 -26.84 -6.87 5.37
CA ALA A 191 -26.04 -7.24 6.53
C ALA A 191 -26.83 -8.13 7.51
N GLY A 192 -28.15 -7.91 7.64
CA GLY A 192 -29.04 -8.74 8.44
C GLY A 192 -29.11 -10.18 7.94
N TYR A 193 -29.21 -10.37 6.62
CA TYR A 193 -29.17 -11.71 5.99
C TYR A 193 -27.83 -12.40 6.25
N ALA A 194 -26.72 -11.74 5.91
CA ALA A 194 -25.38 -12.31 6.10
C ALA A 194 -25.13 -12.67 7.58
N ARG A 195 -25.53 -11.82 8.51
CA ARG A 195 -25.42 -12.08 9.95
C ARG A 195 -26.20 -13.32 10.39
N ARG A 196 -27.44 -13.51 9.91
CA ARG A 196 -28.23 -14.72 10.23
C ARG A 196 -27.51 -15.97 9.71
N ARG A 197 -27.05 -15.92 8.47
CA ARG A 197 -26.39 -17.05 7.81
C ARG A 197 -25.07 -17.42 8.48
N LEU A 198 -24.18 -16.45 8.73
CA LEU A 198 -22.87 -16.68 9.34
C LEU A 198 -22.97 -17.20 10.78
N ARG A 199 -24.02 -16.82 11.54
CA ARG A 199 -24.25 -17.35 12.89
C ARG A 199 -24.41 -18.87 12.93
N GLU A 200 -25.10 -19.44 11.95
CA GLU A 200 -25.24 -20.89 11.85
C GLU A 200 -23.89 -21.57 11.62
N TRP A 201 -23.03 -20.94 10.83
CA TRP A 201 -21.69 -21.45 10.54
C TRP A 201 -20.76 -21.37 11.75
N PHE A 202 -20.77 -20.26 12.50
CA PHE A 202 -19.94 -20.15 13.70
C PHE A 202 -20.24 -21.25 14.73
N LEU A 203 -21.50 -21.67 14.86
CA LEU A 203 -21.92 -22.73 15.79
C LEU A 203 -21.59 -24.15 15.29
N LYS A 204 -21.34 -24.32 13.99
CA LYS A 204 -21.03 -25.61 13.36
C LYS A 204 -19.54 -25.79 13.06
N ALA A 205 -18.74 -24.73 13.20
CA ALA A 205 -17.34 -24.76 12.84
C ALA A 205 -16.52 -25.58 13.83
N ASP A 206 -15.75 -26.53 13.30
CA ASP A 206 -14.82 -27.35 14.08
C ASP A 206 -13.53 -26.57 14.35
N ILE A 207 -13.09 -25.81 13.35
CA ILE A 207 -11.87 -25.02 13.36
C ILE A 207 -12.17 -23.56 13.05
N GLY A 208 -11.60 -22.67 13.85
CA GLY A 208 -11.50 -21.24 13.58
C GLY A 208 -10.17 -20.93 12.92
N LEU A 209 -10.18 -20.21 11.80
CA LEU A 209 -8.95 -19.78 11.12
C LEU A 209 -8.88 -18.26 11.07
N THR A 210 -7.76 -17.67 11.47
CA THR A 210 -7.55 -16.22 11.36
C THR A 210 -6.21 -15.86 10.76
N GLY A 211 -6.10 -14.62 10.28
CA GLY A 211 -4.81 -14.00 10.05
C GLY A 211 -4.16 -13.54 11.36
N CYS A 212 -3.21 -12.63 11.24
CA CYS A 212 -2.60 -11.91 12.36
C CYS A 212 -2.25 -10.49 11.91
N ASN A 213 -2.70 -9.48 12.65
CA ASN A 213 -2.25 -8.11 12.39
C ASN A 213 -0.83 -7.93 12.92
N PHE A 214 -0.62 -8.27 14.20
CA PHE A 214 0.67 -8.34 14.86
C PHE A 214 0.72 -9.44 15.93
N GLY A 215 1.80 -10.23 15.95
CA GLY A 215 2.23 -11.02 17.10
C GLY A 215 3.13 -10.18 17.99
N ILE A 216 2.88 -10.17 19.29
CA ILE A 216 3.64 -9.42 20.28
C ILE A 216 4.69 -10.36 20.88
N ALA A 217 5.95 -10.12 20.58
CA ALA A 217 7.04 -11.03 20.92
C ALA A 217 7.22 -11.23 22.43
N GLU A 218 6.99 -10.19 23.25
CA GLU A 218 7.19 -10.30 24.71
C GLU A 218 6.19 -11.20 25.45
N SER A 219 5.06 -11.55 24.82
CA SER A 219 3.96 -12.26 25.48
C SER A 219 3.33 -13.38 24.64
N GLY A 220 3.77 -13.58 23.39
CA GLY A 220 3.14 -14.55 22.49
C GLY A 220 1.71 -14.17 22.10
N THR A 221 1.32 -12.91 22.28
CA THR A 221 -0.05 -12.44 22.05
C THR A 221 -0.28 -12.16 20.57
N ILE A 222 -1.41 -12.62 20.04
CA ILE A 222 -1.85 -12.40 18.67
C ILE A 222 -2.92 -11.29 18.68
N THR A 223 -2.74 -10.30 17.81
CA THR A 223 -3.68 -9.19 17.67
C THR A 223 -4.51 -9.31 16.39
N LEU A 224 -5.81 -9.08 16.53
CA LEU A 224 -6.77 -9.04 15.43
C LEU A 224 -7.57 -7.75 15.49
N VAL A 225 -7.75 -7.10 14.34
CA VAL A 225 -8.62 -5.92 14.21
C VAL A 225 -9.78 -6.21 13.27
N SER A 226 -11.00 -5.81 13.63
CA SER A 226 -12.20 -5.99 12.80
C SER A 226 -13.22 -4.89 13.08
N ASN A 227 -14.12 -4.67 12.13
CA ASN A 227 -15.28 -3.77 12.27
C ASN A 227 -16.62 -4.50 12.44
N GLU A 228 -16.62 -5.84 12.44
CA GLU A 228 -17.86 -6.64 12.32
C GLU A 228 -18.02 -7.71 13.41
N GLY A 229 -17.01 -7.90 14.28
CA GLY A 229 -17.05 -8.82 15.43
C GLY A 229 -16.91 -10.31 15.07
N ASN A 230 -16.93 -10.64 13.78
CA ASN A 230 -16.74 -12.00 13.24
C ASN A 230 -15.47 -12.68 13.75
N ALA A 231 -14.35 -11.94 13.79
CA ALA A 231 -13.07 -12.47 14.24
C ALA A 231 -13.16 -13.03 15.66
N ARG A 232 -13.87 -12.35 16.57
CA ARG A 232 -14.07 -12.83 17.95
C ARG A 232 -14.78 -14.18 17.96
N MET A 233 -15.84 -14.32 17.18
CA MET A 233 -16.62 -15.57 17.07
C MET A 233 -15.76 -16.73 16.52
N VAL A 234 -14.93 -16.46 15.51
CA VAL A 234 -13.99 -17.43 14.93
C VAL A 234 -12.95 -17.89 15.97
N THR A 235 -12.55 -17.02 16.89
CA THR A 235 -11.51 -17.32 17.88
C THR A 235 -12.03 -17.89 19.18
N THR A 236 -13.33 -17.85 19.46
CA THR A 236 -13.88 -18.28 20.77
C THR A 236 -14.83 -19.47 20.72
N LEU A 237 -15.51 -19.71 19.58
CA LEU A 237 -16.49 -20.79 19.47
C LEU A 237 -15.89 -22.13 18.99
N PRO A 238 -15.06 -22.15 17.93
CA PRO A 238 -14.42 -23.39 17.49
C PRO A 238 -13.44 -23.91 18.54
N ARG A 239 -13.34 -25.23 18.66
CA ARG A 239 -12.45 -25.88 19.64
C ARG A 239 -10.98 -25.77 19.28
N THR A 240 -10.67 -25.56 18.01
CA THR A 240 -9.28 -25.40 17.53
C THR A 240 -9.16 -24.10 16.79
N HIS A 241 -8.16 -23.29 17.15
CA HIS A 241 -7.84 -22.03 16.49
C HIS A 241 -6.52 -22.15 15.74
N ILE A 242 -6.54 -21.90 14.44
CA ILE A 242 -5.36 -21.82 13.59
C ILE A 242 -5.14 -20.35 13.21
N VAL A 243 -3.95 -19.85 13.48
CA VAL A 243 -3.48 -18.53 13.05
C VAL A 243 -2.48 -18.72 11.92
N VAL A 244 -2.67 -18.02 10.80
CA VAL A 244 -1.70 -18.00 9.69
C VAL A 244 -1.15 -16.59 9.55
N MET A 245 0.17 -16.43 9.67
CA MET A 245 0.82 -15.13 9.64
C MET A 245 2.13 -15.14 8.85
N GLY A 246 2.43 -14.03 8.18
CA GLY A 246 3.77 -13.83 7.63
C GLY A 246 4.78 -13.58 8.74
N MET A 247 6.01 -14.06 8.58
CA MET A 247 7.08 -13.90 9.57
C MET A 247 7.35 -12.44 9.95
N GLU A 248 7.02 -11.48 9.08
CA GLU A 248 7.21 -10.05 9.33
C GLU A 248 6.15 -9.45 10.28
N ARG A 249 5.08 -10.18 10.61
CA ARG A 249 3.93 -9.70 11.40
C ARG A 249 4.20 -9.65 12.90
N ILE A 250 5.41 -9.28 13.32
CA ILE A 250 5.80 -9.21 14.74
C ILE A 250 6.01 -7.76 15.18
N VAL A 251 5.76 -7.48 16.46
CA VAL A 251 6.22 -6.30 17.19
C VAL A 251 6.86 -6.72 18.52
N PRO A 252 7.79 -5.94 19.10
CA PRO A 252 8.49 -6.35 20.31
C PRO A 252 7.57 -6.38 21.54
N THR A 253 6.81 -5.31 21.77
CA THR A 253 6.09 -5.07 23.02
C THR A 253 4.64 -4.57 22.82
N PHE A 254 3.85 -4.57 23.88
CA PHE A 254 2.53 -3.92 23.93
C PHE A 254 2.60 -2.41 23.68
N ALA A 255 3.64 -1.74 24.18
CA ALA A 255 3.85 -0.32 23.87
C ALA A 255 4.06 -0.09 22.36
N ASP A 256 4.74 -1.02 21.69
CA ASP A 256 4.96 -0.94 20.25
C ASP A 256 3.70 -1.26 19.44
N VAL A 257 2.89 -2.24 19.88
CA VAL A 257 1.63 -2.56 19.21
C VAL A 257 0.61 -1.44 19.33
N GLU A 258 0.60 -0.70 20.44
CA GLU A 258 -0.25 0.49 20.63
C GLU A 258 -0.01 1.52 19.52
N VAL A 259 1.26 1.82 19.23
CA VAL A 259 1.64 2.71 18.12
C VAL A 259 1.15 2.14 16.80
N MET A 260 1.39 0.86 16.54
CA MET A 260 0.98 0.22 15.29
C MET A 260 -0.54 0.26 15.08
N LEU A 261 -1.33 0.00 16.10
CA LEU A 261 -2.80 0.00 16.04
C LEU A 261 -3.35 1.40 15.78
N ASN A 262 -2.81 2.42 16.45
CA ASN A 262 -3.16 3.83 16.21
C ASN A 262 -2.87 4.24 14.75
N MET A 263 -1.69 3.86 14.25
CA MET A 263 -1.29 4.17 12.87
C MET A 263 -2.09 3.39 11.84
N LEU A 264 -2.40 2.11 12.11
CA LEU A 264 -3.17 1.26 11.22
C LEU A 264 -4.58 1.80 11.02
N ALA A 265 -5.34 2.03 12.11
CA ALA A 265 -6.74 2.44 12.03
C ALA A 265 -6.91 3.81 11.36
N ARG A 266 -6.08 4.79 11.74
CA ARG A 266 -6.14 6.14 11.15
C ARG A 266 -5.74 6.16 9.69
N SER A 267 -4.73 5.38 9.32
CA SER A 267 -4.28 5.30 7.92
C SER A 267 -5.25 4.54 7.02
N ALA A 268 -5.91 3.52 7.56
CA ALA A 268 -6.79 2.63 6.81
C ALA A 268 -8.17 3.24 6.57
N THR A 269 -8.87 3.60 7.65
CA THR A 269 -10.28 3.99 7.64
C THR A 269 -10.52 5.38 8.21
N GLY A 270 -9.50 6.04 8.76
CA GLY A 270 -9.64 7.30 9.48
C GLY A 270 -10.26 7.14 10.87
N GLN A 271 -10.32 5.91 11.39
CA GLN A 271 -10.81 5.65 12.74
C GLN A 271 -9.69 5.83 13.76
N LYS A 272 -10.01 6.28 14.99
CA LYS A 272 -9.05 6.36 16.10
C LYS A 272 -8.53 4.96 16.48
N LEU A 273 -9.43 3.98 16.47
CA LEU A 273 -9.18 2.56 16.61
C LEU A 273 -10.29 1.80 15.87
N THR A 274 -10.07 0.54 15.48
CA THR A 274 -11.13 -0.30 14.91
C THR A 274 -12.21 -0.60 15.94
N VAL A 275 -13.42 -0.96 15.49
CA VAL A 275 -14.55 -1.26 16.40
C VAL A 275 -14.22 -2.40 17.36
N TYR A 276 -13.49 -3.40 16.88
CA TYR A 276 -12.98 -4.50 17.69
C TYR A 276 -11.46 -4.61 17.52
N THR A 277 -10.76 -4.74 18.65
CA THR A 277 -9.35 -5.08 18.73
C THR A 277 -9.23 -6.22 19.74
N SER A 278 -8.92 -7.42 19.27
CA SER A 278 -8.79 -8.62 20.10
C SER A 278 -7.33 -8.94 20.33
N PHE A 279 -6.98 -9.26 21.57
CA PHE A 279 -5.68 -9.74 21.99
C PHE A 279 -5.85 -11.17 22.51
N ILE A 280 -5.19 -12.14 21.86
CA ILE A 280 -5.36 -13.57 22.13
C ILE A 280 -4.02 -14.13 22.60
N THR A 281 -3.99 -14.73 23.80
CA THR A 281 -2.76 -15.22 24.42
C THR A 281 -2.95 -16.66 24.87
N GLY A 282 -2.64 -17.59 23.97
CA GLY A 282 -2.81 -19.03 24.19
C GLY A 282 -4.25 -19.52 24.00
N PRO A 283 -4.47 -20.85 24.09
CA PRO A 283 -5.79 -21.46 24.17
C PRO A 283 -6.47 -21.16 25.53
N ARG A 284 -7.73 -21.59 25.64
CA ARG A 284 -8.54 -21.49 26.85
C ARG A 284 -7.87 -22.16 28.04
N ARG A 285 -7.79 -21.45 29.16
CA ARG A 285 -7.23 -21.95 30.42
C ARG A 285 -8.30 -22.57 31.31
N ARG A 286 -7.86 -23.36 32.29
CA ARG A 286 -8.76 -23.94 33.30
C ARG A 286 -9.51 -22.84 34.05
N GLY A 287 -10.84 -22.89 34.01
CA GLY A 287 -11.72 -21.92 34.67
C GLY A 287 -12.21 -20.79 33.75
N GLU A 288 -11.69 -20.68 32.54
CA GLU A 288 -12.21 -19.77 31.52
C GLU A 288 -13.45 -20.39 30.84
N ALA A 289 -14.45 -19.56 30.54
CA ALA A 289 -15.76 -20.01 30.04
C ALA A 289 -15.76 -20.30 28.53
N ASP A 290 -14.98 -19.54 27.77
CA ASP A 290 -14.93 -19.54 26.31
C ASP A 290 -13.48 -19.56 25.79
N GLY A 291 -13.31 -19.92 24.51
CA GLY A 291 -12.00 -20.03 23.87
C GLY A 291 -11.72 -21.44 23.33
N PRO A 292 -10.72 -21.56 22.45
CA PRO A 292 -10.36 -22.82 21.82
C PRO A 292 -9.64 -23.71 22.84
N ASP A 293 -9.78 -25.02 22.71
CA ASP A 293 -9.01 -26.01 23.46
C ASP A 293 -7.54 -26.03 23.01
N GLU A 294 -7.28 -25.68 21.74
CA GLU A 294 -5.95 -25.71 21.14
C GLU A 294 -5.70 -24.50 20.23
N LEU A 295 -4.48 -23.96 20.26
CA LEU A 295 -4.01 -22.87 19.41
C LEU A 295 -2.80 -23.30 18.59
N HIS A 296 -2.89 -23.22 17.27
CA HIS A 296 -1.77 -23.41 16.35
C HIS A 296 -1.43 -22.11 15.63
N VAL A 297 -0.15 -21.74 15.60
CA VAL A 297 0.35 -20.54 14.93
C VAL A 297 1.30 -20.95 13.80
N VAL A 298 0.85 -20.77 12.56
CA VAL A 298 1.63 -21.02 11.35
C VAL A 298 2.33 -19.73 10.92
N VAL A 299 3.65 -19.70 11.10
CA VAL A 299 4.53 -18.60 10.70
C VAL A 299 5.11 -18.90 9.33
N LEU A 300 4.76 -18.08 8.34
CA LEU A 300 5.13 -18.27 6.94
C LEU A 300 6.22 -17.29 6.48
N ASP A 301 7.29 -17.84 5.92
CA ASP A 301 8.29 -17.06 5.18
C ASP A 301 7.82 -16.76 3.75
N ASN A 302 7.74 -17.78 2.88
CA ASN A 302 7.32 -17.66 1.49
C ASN A 302 8.05 -16.55 0.70
N GLY A 303 9.36 -16.43 0.89
CA GLY A 303 10.22 -15.48 0.17
C GLY A 303 10.43 -14.12 0.85
N ARG A 304 9.93 -13.95 2.08
CA ARG A 304 10.14 -12.75 2.91
C ARG A 304 11.57 -12.67 3.43
N SER A 305 12.15 -13.78 3.87
CA SER A 305 13.53 -13.86 4.36
C SER A 305 14.55 -13.41 3.31
N ALA A 306 14.28 -13.66 2.03
CA ALA A 306 15.12 -13.22 0.91
C ALA A 306 15.22 -11.69 0.77
N GLN A 307 14.37 -10.92 1.47
CA GLN A 307 14.43 -9.46 1.48
C GLN A 307 15.20 -8.91 2.68
N LEU A 308 15.51 -9.73 3.68
CA LEU A 308 16.33 -9.33 4.83
C LEU A 308 17.76 -9.05 4.35
N GLY A 309 18.33 -7.93 4.80
CA GLY A 309 19.63 -7.44 4.37
C GLY A 309 19.65 -6.82 2.95
N ASP A 310 18.57 -6.91 2.16
CA ASP A 310 18.51 -6.27 0.85
C ASP A 310 18.33 -4.75 1.04
N PRO A 311 19.31 -3.90 0.65
CA PRO A 311 19.26 -2.46 0.87
C PRO A 311 18.14 -1.77 0.06
N GLN A 312 17.58 -2.44 -0.94
CA GLN A 312 16.51 -1.92 -1.78
C GLN A 312 15.13 -2.39 -1.29
N PHE A 313 15.04 -3.58 -0.69
CA PHE A 313 13.75 -4.25 -0.50
C PHE A 313 13.41 -4.64 0.94
N GLN A 314 14.35 -4.62 1.90
CA GLN A 314 14.04 -4.96 3.30
C GLN A 314 12.89 -4.13 3.87
N GLU A 315 12.82 -2.83 3.52
CA GLU A 315 11.78 -1.94 4.02
C GLU A 315 10.36 -2.35 3.58
N VAL A 316 10.20 -3.21 2.56
CA VAL A 316 8.88 -3.73 2.16
C VAL A 316 8.22 -4.53 3.29
N LEU A 317 9.03 -5.20 4.13
CA LEU A 317 8.58 -6.01 5.27
C LEU A 317 8.04 -5.14 6.43
N HIS A 318 8.20 -3.81 6.37
CA HIS A 318 7.66 -2.92 7.39
C HIS A 318 6.14 -2.77 7.26
N CYS A 319 5.55 -3.19 6.15
CA CYS A 319 4.16 -2.96 5.81
C CYS A 319 3.19 -3.49 6.88
N ILE A 320 2.34 -2.60 7.42
CA ILE A 320 1.28 -2.93 8.39
C ILE A 320 -0.09 -3.21 7.76
N ARG A 321 -0.15 -3.40 6.43
CA ARG A 321 -1.38 -3.71 5.65
C ARG A 321 -2.55 -2.74 5.81
N CYS A 322 -2.27 -1.47 6.10
CA CYS A 322 -3.31 -0.44 6.24
C CYS A 322 -3.99 0.00 4.92
N ALA A 323 -3.50 -0.46 3.75
CA ALA A 323 -4.01 -0.07 2.42
C ALA A 323 -3.94 1.43 2.05
N ALA A 324 -3.35 2.30 2.88
CA ALA A 324 -3.26 3.74 2.59
C ALA A 324 -2.60 4.04 1.24
N CYS A 325 -1.61 3.23 0.83
CA CYS A 325 -0.96 3.36 -0.46
C CYS A 325 -1.87 3.03 -1.66
N LEU A 326 -2.89 2.15 -1.50
CA LEU A 326 -3.88 1.87 -2.53
C LEU A 326 -4.81 3.08 -2.69
N ASN A 327 -5.27 3.64 -1.57
CA ASN A 327 -6.25 4.74 -1.54
C ASN A 327 -5.76 6.04 -2.17
N VAL A 328 -4.44 6.26 -2.21
CA VAL A 328 -3.83 7.44 -2.84
C VAL A 328 -3.30 7.17 -4.25
N CYS A 329 -3.31 5.92 -4.71
CA CYS A 329 -2.69 5.56 -5.98
C CYS A 329 -3.62 5.91 -7.16
N PRO A 330 -3.19 6.78 -8.10
CA PRO A 330 -4.00 7.12 -9.26
C PRO A 330 -4.22 5.92 -10.19
N VAL A 331 -3.25 4.99 -10.26
CA VAL A 331 -3.39 3.79 -11.09
C VAL A 331 -4.43 2.84 -10.50
N TYR A 332 -4.29 2.47 -9.22
CA TYR A 332 -5.24 1.61 -8.51
C TYR A 332 -6.68 2.14 -8.61
N ARG A 333 -6.85 3.46 -8.45
CA ARG A 333 -8.14 4.14 -8.58
C ARG A 333 -8.85 3.84 -9.91
N HIS A 334 -8.10 3.66 -10.99
CA HIS A 334 -8.65 3.45 -12.34
C HIS A 334 -8.79 1.99 -12.74
N ILE A 335 -7.96 1.09 -12.22
CA ILE A 335 -7.92 -0.32 -12.67
C ILE A 335 -8.39 -1.31 -11.60
N GLY A 336 -8.64 -0.86 -10.36
CA GLY A 336 -9.03 -1.71 -9.24
C GLY A 336 -7.92 -2.70 -8.83
N GLY A 337 -8.28 -3.67 -7.99
CA GLY A 337 -7.33 -4.69 -7.50
C GLY A 337 -7.08 -5.84 -8.46
N HIS A 338 -8.13 -6.33 -9.12
CA HIS A 338 -8.04 -7.53 -9.96
C HIS A 338 -7.08 -7.39 -11.13
N ALA A 339 -6.89 -6.16 -11.65
CA ALA A 339 -5.93 -5.92 -12.72
C ALA A 339 -4.47 -6.24 -12.33
N TYR A 340 -4.16 -6.29 -11.03
CA TYR A 340 -2.83 -6.67 -10.54
C TYR A 340 -2.59 -8.19 -10.57
N GLY A 341 -3.60 -9.04 -10.75
CA GLY A 341 -3.41 -10.49 -10.88
C GLY A 341 -2.81 -11.18 -9.64
N SER A 342 -2.97 -10.58 -8.46
CA SER A 342 -2.46 -11.06 -7.18
C SER A 342 -3.38 -10.60 -6.05
N VAL A 343 -3.39 -11.35 -4.95
CA VAL A 343 -4.07 -10.98 -3.70
C VAL A 343 -3.54 -9.64 -3.15
N TYR A 344 -2.26 -9.35 -3.39
CA TYR A 344 -1.68 -8.05 -3.08
C TYR A 344 -1.81 -7.12 -4.28
N SER A 345 -2.62 -6.06 -4.12
CA SER A 345 -2.86 -5.06 -5.15
C SER A 345 -2.26 -3.69 -4.83
N GLY A 346 -2.34 -2.77 -5.80
CA GLY A 346 -1.84 -1.41 -5.68
C GLY A 346 -0.31 -1.31 -5.56
N PRO A 347 0.21 -0.17 -5.08
CA PRO A 347 1.66 0.05 -5.02
C PRO A 347 2.43 -0.97 -4.18
N ILE A 348 1.86 -1.42 -3.05
CA ILE A 348 2.49 -2.44 -2.21
C ILE A 348 2.52 -3.80 -2.91
N GLY A 349 1.42 -4.20 -3.57
CA GLY A 349 1.37 -5.43 -4.35
C GLY A 349 2.34 -5.43 -5.53
N ALA A 350 2.41 -4.30 -6.25
CA ALA A 350 3.33 -4.14 -7.37
C ALA A 350 4.82 -4.28 -6.99
N VAL A 351 5.17 -4.09 -5.70
CA VAL A 351 6.50 -4.38 -5.16
C VAL A 351 6.56 -5.79 -4.58
N LEU A 352 5.63 -6.15 -3.71
CA LEU A 352 5.71 -7.36 -2.90
C LEU A 352 5.49 -8.64 -3.73
N THR A 353 4.50 -8.65 -4.63
CA THR A 353 4.15 -9.83 -5.43
C THR A 353 5.34 -10.40 -6.21
N PRO A 354 6.11 -9.60 -7.00
CA PRO A 354 7.28 -10.15 -7.70
C PRO A 354 8.41 -10.61 -6.76
N LEU A 355 8.50 -10.07 -5.54
CA LEU A 355 9.50 -10.48 -4.55
C LEU A 355 9.14 -11.84 -3.93
N LEU A 356 7.88 -12.01 -3.51
CA LEU A 356 7.39 -13.26 -2.94
C LEU A 356 7.31 -14.38 -3.99
N ALA A 357 6.78 -14.08 -5.19
CA ALA A 357 6.69 -15.05 -6.27
C ALA A 357 8.07 -15.40 -6.89
N ASN A 358 9.09 -14.59 -6.61
CA ASN A 358 10.39 -14.62 -7.28
C ASN A 358 10.26 -14.67 -8.82
N ASP A 359 9.30 -13.90 -9.35
CA ASP A 359 8.97 -13.88 -10.78
C ASP A 359 9.23 -12.50 -11.39
N PRO A 360 10.47 -12.22 -11.81
CA PRO A 360 10.81 -10.95 -12.42
C PRO A 360 10.21 -10.79 -13.84
N ALA A 361 9.70 -11.85 -14.46
CA ALA A 361 9.21 -11.85 -15.85
C ALA A 361 7.71 -11.62 -15.94
N GLY A 362 6.90 -12.44 -15.26
CA GLY A 362 5.45 -12.26 -15.15
C GLY A 362 5.15 -11.15 -14.15
N ALA A 363 5.15 -11.46 -12.85
CA ALA A 363 4.81 -10.53 -11.77
C ALA A 363 5.61 -9.21 -11.80
N GLY A 364 6.84 -9.23 -12.31
CA GLY A 364 7.64 -8.01 -12.46
C GLY A 364 7.02 -6.93 -13.38
N GLU A 365 6.02 -7.28 -14.20
CA GLU A 365 5.30 -6.30 -15.03
C GLU A 365 4.50 -5.30 -14.17
N LEU A 366 4.09 -5.72 -12.97
CA LEU A 366 3.35 -4.88 -12.03
C LEU A 366 4.13 -3.63 -11.63
N ALA A 367 5.47 -3.67 -11.72
CA ALA A 367 6.30 -2.50 -11.51
C ALA A 367 5.95 -1.32 -12.44
N TYR A 368 5.31 -1.60 -13.59
CA TYR A 368 4.86 -0.60 -14.56
C TYR A 368 3.43 -0.08 -14.29
N ALA A 369 2.68 -0.67 -13.35
CA ALA A 369 1.38 -0.18 -12.87
C ALA A 369 1.54 1.03 -11.91
N SER A 370 2.39 1.99 -12.26
CA SER A 370 2.69 3.15 -11.43
C SER A 370 3.17 4.35 -12.24
N SER A 371 2.67 5.53 -11.87
CA SER A 371 3.15 6.83 -12.34
C SER A 371 4.43 7.31 -11.66
N LEU A 372 4.92 6.58 -10.64
CA LEU A 372 6.07 6.95 -9.81
C LEU A 372 5.93 8.31 -9.10
N CYS A 373 4.70 8.74 -8.78
CA CYS A 373 4.45 10.07 -8.19
C CYS A 373 4.81 10.23 -6.70
N GLY A 374 5.24 9.18 -6.01
CA GLY A 374 5.63 9.26 -4.59
C GLY A 374 4.48 9.33 -3.57
N ALA A 375 3.22 9.53 -4.00
CA ALA A 375 2.07 9.65 -3.09
C ALA A 375 1.90 8.48 -2.11
N CYS A 376 2.29 7.26 -2.52
CA CYS A 376 2.27 6.08 -1.64
C CYS A 376 3.22 6.21 -0.44
N TYR A 377 4.35 6.89 -0.59
CA TYR A 377 5.31 7.15 0.48
C TYR A 377 4.76 8.21 1.45
N GLU A 378 4.24 9.33 0.93
CA GLU A 378 3.58 10.36 1.75
C GLU A 378 2.41 9.80 2.56
N ALA A 379 1.66 8.86 1.97
CA ALA A 379 0.56 8.19 2.64
C ALA A 379 0.99 7.16 3.69
N CYS A 380 2.17 6.55 3.53
CA CYS A 380 2.59 5.40 4.32
C CYS A 380 2.87 5.76 5.79
N PRO A 381 2.18 5.13 6.76
CA PRO A 381 2.40 5.40 8.18
C PRO A 381 3.78 4.94 8.68
N VAL A 382 4.44 4.05 7.93
CA VAL A 382 5.75 3.47 8.27
C VAL A 382 6.80 3.78 7.20
N LYS A 383 6.57 4.83 6.39
CA LYS A 383 7.51 5.45 5.45
C LYS A 383 8.20 4.49 4.44
N ILE A 384 7.46 3.54 3.89
CA ILE A 384 8.02 2.61 2.86
C ILE A 384 8.13 3.32 1.50
N PRO A 385 9.33 3.42 0.89
CA PRO A 385 9.56 4.12 -0.37
C PRO A 385 9.21 3.22 -1.58
N LEU A 386 7.93 2.85 -1.70
CA LEU A 386 7.48 1.95 -2.76
C LEU A 386 7.79 2.46 -4.17
N HIS A 387 7.79 3.78 -4.39
CA HIS A 387 8.11 4.36 -5.69
C HIS A 387 9.56 4.11 -6.11
N ASP A 388 10.52 4.16 -5.18
CA ASP A 388 11.92 3.81 -5.44
C ASP A 388 12.09 2.31 -5.69
N MET A 389 11.43 1.48 -4.87
CA MET A 389 11.40 0.02 -5.04
C MET A 389 10.89 -0.39 -6.43
N LEU A 390 9.86 0.28 -6.94
CA LEU A 390 9.35 0.06 -8.30
C LEU A 390 10.39 0.41 -9.37
N VAL A 391 11.17 1.48 -9.19
CA VAL A 391 12.30 1.82 -10.08
C VAL A 391 13.38 0.74 -10.04
N TYR A 392 13.71 0.22 -8.86
CA TYR A 392 14.69 -0.87 -8.72
C TYR A 392 14.20 -2.15 -9.41
N LEU A 393 12.93 -2.51 -9.29
CA LEU A 393 12.33 -3.66 -10.00
C LEU A 393 12.38 -3.48 -11.52
N ARG A 394 12.01 -2.30 -12.04
CA ARG A 394 12.17 -1.98 -13.47
C ARG A 394 13.63 -2.11 -13.91
N GLY A 395 14.57 -1.64 -13.07
CA GLY A 395 16.01 -1.79 -13.30
C GLY A 395 16.47 -3.25 -13.32
N ARG A 396 15.98 -4.10 -12.40
CA ARG A 396 16.25 -5.55 -12.38
C ARG A 396 15.80 -6.19 -13.70
N ARG A 397 14.60 -5.88 -14.18
CA ARG A 397 14.09 -6.37 -15.48
C ARG A 397 14.96 -5.96 -16.67
N VAL A 398 15.42 -4.70 -16.70
CA VAL A 398 16.33 -4.22 -17.76
C VAL A 398 17.65 -5.00 -17.74
N ARG A 399 18.26 -5.20 -16.57
CA ARG A 399 19.51 -5.98 -16.42
C ARG A 399 19.34 -7.43 -16.83
N MET A 400 18.19 -8.03 -16.51
CA MET A 400 17.82 -9.38 -16.92
C MET A 400 17.37 -9.49 -18.39
N LYS A 401 17.41 -8.39 -19.16
CA LYS A 401 17.01 -8.32 -20.58
C LYS A 401 15.54 -8.71 -20.83
N LEU A 402 14.68 -8.57 -19.81
CA LEU A 402 13.23 -8.85 -19.87
C LEU A 402 12.40 -7.73 -20.50
N THR A 403 13.04 -6.65 -20.97
CA THR A 403 12.41 -5.59 -21.75
C THR A 403 12.42 -5.89 -23.26
N PRO A 404 11.68 -5.16 -24.10
CA PRO A 404 11.80 -5.27 -25.55
C PRO A 404 13.20 -4.91 -26.07
N ARG A 405 13.71 -5.66 -27.08
CA ARG A 405 15.04 -5.42 -27.69
C ARG A 405 15.15 -4.02 -28.30
N GLY A 406 14.09 -3.57 -28.98
CA GLY A 406 14.01 -2.25 -29.62
C GLY A 406 14.16 -1.10 -28.60
N GLU A 407 13.48 -1.20 -27.46
CA GLU A 407 13.61 -0.23 -26.36
C GLU A 407 15.05 -0.14 -25.86
N ARG A 408 15.72 -1.27 -25.62
CA ARG A 408 17.12 -1.27 -25.18
C ARG A 408 18.10 -0.68 -26.19
N ILE A 409 17.82 -0.82 -27.50
CA ILE A 409 18.63 -0.19 -28.54
C ILE A 409 18.36 1.32 -28.55
N ALA A 410 17.10 1.73 -28.49
CA ALA A 410 16.71 3.13 -28.44
C ALA A 410 17.35 3.87 -27.26
N PHE A 411 17.32 3.31 -26.04
CA PHE A 411 17.97 3.92 -24.88
C PHE A 411 19.51 3.93 -24.96
N ARG A 412 20.14 2.94 -25.61
CA ARG A 412 21.59 2.96 -25.88
C ARG A 412 21.98 4.07 -26.85
N LEU A 413 21.19 4.26 -27.91
CA LEU A 413 21.38 5.37 -28.85
C LEU A 413 21.13 6.72 -28.18
N TYR A 414 20.06 6.82 -27.38
CA TYR A 414 19.75 8.00 -26.56
C TYR A 414 20.92 8.37 -25.65
N ARG A 415 21.46 7.40 -24.89
CA ARG A 415 22.64 7.62 -24.03
C ARG A 415 23.82 8.16 -24.85
N ARG A 416 24.14 7.55 -25.99
CA ARG A 416 25.26 7.98 -26.84
C ARG A 416 25.05 9.40 -27.39
N ALA A 417 23.82 9.74 -27.79
CA ALA A 417 23.48 11.06 -28.30
C ALA A 417 23.54 12.14 -27.21
N PHE A 418 22.99 11.87 -26.02
CA PHE A 418 22.91 12.86 -24.93
C PHE A 418 24.22 13.05 -24.16
N THR A 419 25.10 12.04 -24.14
CA THR A 419 26.43 12.15 -23.48
C THR A 419 27.49 12.82 -24.36
N ARG A 420 27.21 13.07 -25.64
CA ARG A 420 28.13 13.71 -26.58
C ARG A 420 27.53 15.00 -27.10
N ALA A 421 28.07 16.14 -26.69
CA ALA A 421 27.53 17.46 -27.01
C ALA A 421 27.38 17.73 -28.52
N GLU A 422 28.27 17.18 -29.35
CA GLU A 422 28.21 17.30 -30.81
C GLU A 422 27.06 16.51 -31.42
N LEU A 423 26.90 15.24 -31.02
CA LEU A 423 25.78 14.40 -31.47
C LEU A 423 24.44 14.95 -31.01
N TYR A 424 24.36 15.47 -29.78
CA TYR A 424 23.17 16.15 -29.30
C TYR A 424 22.85 17.39 -30.15
N ARG A 425 23.84 18.24 -30.45
CA ARG A 425 23.67 19.42 -31.30
C ARG A 425 23.17 19.06 -32.69
N ALA A 426 23.81 18.09 -33.35
CA ALA A 426 23.38 17.59 -34.66
C ALA A 426 21.98 16.97 -34.60
N GLY A 427 21.69 16.18 -33.56
CA GLY A 427 20.41 15.52 -33.36
C GLY A 427 19.25 16.51 -33.17
N VAL A 428 19.45 17.61 -32.44
CA VAL A 428 18.42 18.65 -32.29
C VAL A 428 18.11 19.32 -33.63
N LYS A 429 19.14 19.65 -34.43
CA LYS A 429 18.97 20.22 -35.78
C LYS A 429 18.26 19.25 -36.72
N ALA A 430 18.64 17.98 -36.71
CA ALA A 430 17.99 16.93 -37.49
C ALA A 430 16.53 16.74 -37.07
N THR A 431 16.25 16.71 -35.76
CA THR A 431 14.89 16.55 -35.22
C THR A 431 13.96 17.68 -35.67
N ARG A 432 14.47 18.92 -35.73
CA ARG A 432 13.73 20.06 -36.29
C ARG A 432 13.33 19.80 -37.74
N LEU A 433 14.27 19.37 -38.58
CA LEU A 433 14.00 19.10 -39.99
C LEU A 433 12.99 17.95 -40.15
N MET A 434 13.12 16.90 -39.34
CA MET A 434 12.22 15.74 -39.37
C MET A 434 10.80 16.06 -38.89
N LEU A 435 10.64 16.96 -37.92
CA LEU A 435 9.32 17.32 -37.38
C LEU A 435 8.64 18.47 -38.14
N ALA A 436 9.37 19.23 -38.95
CA ALA A 436 8.82 20.36 -39.72
C ALA A 436 7.61 19.99 -40.61
N PRO A 437 7.57 18.85 -41.32
CA PRO A 437 6.40 18.46 -42.12
C PRO A 437 5.13 18.18 -41.30
N PHE A 438 5.30 17.86 -40.02
CA PHE A 438 4.20 17.54 -39.10
C PHE A 438 3.70 18.75 -38.31
N ALA A 439 4.42 19.87 -38.37
CA ALA A 439 4.06 21.12 -37.71
C ALA A 439 3.11 21.94 -38.61
N ARG A 440 1.82 22.02 -38.23
CA ARG A 440 0.84 22.90 -38.88
C ARG A 440 0.38 23.97 -37.90
N GLY A 441 0.50 25.25 -38.30
CA GLY A 441 0.14 26.38 -37.44
C GLY A 441 0.95 26.42 -36.12
N GLY A 442 2.24 26.12 -36.18
CA GLY A 442 3.13 26.10 -35.01
C GLY A 442 2.87 24.96 -34.02
N ARG A 443 2.08 23.95 -34.41
CA ARG A 443 1.65 22.85 -33.54
C ARG A 443 1.73 21.50 -34.26
N ILE A 444 2.08 20.46 -33.51
CA ILE A 444 2.05 19.07 -33.96
C ILE A 444 0.84 18.40 -33.29
N ARG A 445 -0.23 18.21 -34.08
CA ARG A 445 -1.50 17.61 -33.62
C ARG A 445 -1.58 16.10 -33.81
N ARG A 446 -0.80 15.54 -34.74
CA ARG A 446 -0.69 14.10 -34.99
C ARG A 446 0.77 13.78 -35.33
N GLY A 447 1.39 12.91 -34.55
CA GLY A 447 2.75 12.41 -34.79
C GLY A 447 2.73 10.93 -35.19
N PRO A 448 3.70 10.45 -35.99
CA PRO A 448 3.81 9.04 -36.35
C PRO A 448 4.42 8.20 -35.22
N GLY A 449 4.19 6.89 -35.24
CA GLY A 449 4.85 5.92 -34.35
C GLY A 449 4.65 6.20 -32.86
N PRO A 450 5.70 6.19 -32.02
CA PRO A 450 5.59 6.47 -30.58
C PRO A 450 4.99 7.84 -30.24
N LEU A 451 5.15 8.85 -31.13
CA LEU A 451 4.55 10.18 -30.93
C LEU A 451 3.02 10.14 -31.04
N ALA A 452 2.46 9.17 -31.79
CA ALA A 452 1.02 9.03 -31.94
C ALA A 452 0.32 8.86 -30.58
N GLY A 453 0.93 8.07 -29.68
CA GLY A 453 0.43 7.88 -28.32
C GLY A 453 0.30 9.19 -27.53
N TRP A 454 1.28 10.08 -27.65
CA TRP A 454 1.25 11.39 -26.99
C TRP A 454 0.28 12.36 -27.66
N THR A 455 0.28 12.38 -29.00
CA THR A 455 -0.56 13.30 -29.77
C THR A 455 -2.05 12.94 -29.78
N LYS A 456 -2.43 11.76 -29.25
CA LYS A 456 -3.82 11.39 -29.00
C LYS A 456 -4.50 12.25 -27.92
N SER A 457 -3.73 12.74 -26.95
CA SER A 457 -4.27 13.50 -25.81
C SER A 457 -3.60 14.87 -25.61
N ARG A 458 -2.48 15.14 -26.29
CA ARG A 458 -1.73 16.41 -26.16
C ARG A 458 -1.39 17.00 -27.52
N THR A 459 -1.37 18.33 -27.61
CA THR A 459 -0.80 19.03 -28.77
C THR A 459 0.61 19.49 -28.42
N LEU A 460 1.59 19.11 -29.24
CA LEU A 460 2.98 19.54 -29.03
C LEU A 460 3.26 20.86 -29.76
N PRO A 461 4.06 21.76 -29.18
CA PRO A 461 4.53 22.93 -29.92
C PRO A 461 5.48 22.49 -31.05
N ALA A 462 5.46 23.23 -32.16
CA ALA A 462 6.50 23.09 -33.18
C ALA A 462 7.86 23.51 -32.61
N LEU A 463 8.92 22.85 -33.06
CA LEU A 463 10.27 23.26 -32.67
C LEU A 463 10.59 24.66 -33.23
N PRO A 464 11.16 25.57 -32.42
CA PRO A 464 11.44 26.93 -32.84
C PRO A 464 12.50 27.00 -33.96
N GLY A 465 12.46 28.09 -34.73
CA GLY A 465 13.35 28.32 -35.87
C GLY A 465 14.82 28.56 -35.51
N LYS A 466 15.13 28.76 -34.24
CA LYS A 466 16.50 28.83 -33.69
C LYS A 466 16.54 28.01 -32.41
N THR A 467 17.62 27.26 -32.21
CA THR A 467 17.89 26.61 -30.92
C THR A 467 18.23 27.65 -29.86
N PHE A 468 18.04 27.33 -28.58
CA PHE A 468 18.47 28.21 -27.49
C PHE A 468 19.94 28.62 -27.63
N ARG A 469 20.83 27.72 -28.04
CA ARG A 469 22.26 28.03 -28.22
C ARG A 469 22.55 28.97 -29.38
N GLU A 470 21.80 28.88 -30.47
CA GLU A 470 21.91 29.83 -31.60
C GLU A 470 21.41 31.21 -31.16
N ARG A 471 20.26 31.25 -30.47
CA ARG A 471 19.73 32.48 -29.89
C ARG A 471 20.66 33.06 -28.81
N TRP A 472 21.31 32.23 -28.00
CA TRP A 472 22.21 32.67 -26.95
C TRP A 472 23.42 33.43 -27.50
N LYS A 473 24.00 32.93 -28.60
CA LYS A 473 25.08 33.66 -29.30
C LYS A 473 24.61 35.00 -29.87
N GLU A 474 23.36 35.09 -30.30
CA GLU A 474 22.79 36.35 -30.78
C GLU A 474 22.57 37.32 -29.61
N LEU A 475 22.04 36.82 -28.49
CA LEU A 475 21.83 37.59 -27.25
C LEU A 475 23.14 38.10 -26.64
N GLU A 476 24.23 37.32 -26.69
CA GLU A 476 25.56 37.77 -26.23
C GLU A 476 26.10 38.95 -27.06
N ASN A 477 25.64 39.11 -28.29
CA ASN A 477 26.03 40.19 -29.20
C ASN A 477 24.97 41.31 -29.27
N GLU A 478 23.87 41.17 -28.55
CA GLU A 478 22.82 42.19 -28.46
C GLU A 478 23.26 43.20 -27.39
N PRO A 479 23.34 44.51 -27.71
CA PRO A 479 23.69 45.51 -26.71
C PRO A 479 22.65 45.45 -25.58
N VAL A 480 23.14 45.15 -24.37
CA VAL A 480 22.29 45.16 -23.18
C VAL A 480 21.91 46.61 -22.91
N GLU A 481 20.68 46.99 -23.24
CA GLU A 481 20.10 48.20 -22.65
C GLU A 481 20.16 48.01 -21.13
N PRO A 482 20.74 48.96 -20.37
CA PRO A 482 20.77 48.87 -18.92
C PRO A 482 19.33 48.70 -18.44
N LEU A 483 19.11 47.70 -17.60
CA LEU A 483 17.82 47.44 -17.00
C LEU A 483 17.45 48.66 -16.14
N VAL A 484 16.71 49.62 -16.71
CA VAL A 484 16.16 50.75 -15.98
C VAL A 484 15.04 50.17 -15.12
N LEU A 485 15.37 49.81 -13.88
CA LEU A 485 14.38 49.61 -12.84
C LEU A 485 13.64 50.95 -12.69
N GLN A 486 12.44 51.04 -13.27
CA GLN A 486 11.53 52.13 -12.93
C GLN A 486 11.18 51.96 -11.45
N THR A 487 11.88 52.66 -10.58
CA THR A 487 11.35 52.97 -9.25
C THR A 487 10.05 53.76 -9.47
N PRO A 488 8.90 53.24 -9.03
CA PRO A 488 7.64 53.97 -9.13
C PRO A 488 7.81 55.34 -8.48
N GLY A 489 7.33 56.39 -9.16
CA GLY A 489 7.56 57.78 -8.83
C GLY A 489 7.47 58.08 -7.33
N MET A 490 8.62 58.50 -6.78
CA MET A 490 8.66 59.24 -5.53
C MET A 490 8.00 60.58 -5.81
N VAL A 491 6.73 60.71 -5.43
CA VAL A 491 6.03 62.00 -5.40
C VAL A 491 6.79 62.86 -4.40
N THR A 492 7.59 63.80 -4.90
CA THR A 492 8.13 64.90 -4.07
C THR A 492 6.96 65.84 -3.78
N PRO A 493 6.57 66.06 -2.51
CA PRO A 493 5.63 67.11 -2.19
C PRO A 493 6.34 68.46 -2.36
N ASP A 494 5.67 69.36 -3.05
CA ASP A 494 6.08 70.75 -3.25
C ASP A 494 6.07 71.47 -1.89
N VAL A 495 7.24 71.73 -1.31
CA VAL A 495 7.39 72.53 -0.09
C VAL A 495 7.57 73.98 -0.51
N SER A 496 6.45 74.67 -0.69
CA SER A 496 6.41 76.13 -0.62
C SER A 496 6.41 76.56 0.85
N THR A 497 7.29 77.51 1.15
CA THR A 497 7.49 78.10 2.47
C THR A 497 6.30 78.95 2.91
N SER A 498 5.63 78.58 3.99
CA SER A 498 5.26 79.49 5.11
C SER A 498 4.37 78.77 6.14
N GLY A 499 4.80 78.78 7.41
CA GLY A 499 3.96 78.41 8.56
C GLY A 499 4.58 77.38 9.52
N VAL A 500 5.38 77.85 10.47
CA VAL A 500 5.77 77.15 11.71
C VAL A 500 4.58 77.19 12.68
N PRO A 501 4.19 76.11 13.40
CA PRO A 501 4.72 75.86 14.75
C PRO A 501 4.95 74.39 15.18
N THR A 502 6.13 74.20 15.79
CA THR A 502 6.50 73.44 17.00
C THR A 502 5.92 72.05 17.33
N ALA A 503 6.83 71.07 17.28
CA ALA A 503 7.30 70.14 18.33
C ALA A 503 6.33 69.55 19.39
N GLU A 504 6.28 68.20 19.43
CA GLU A 504 6.38 67.27 20.58
C GLU A 504 5.84 65.89 20.10
N GLY A 505 6.41 64.71 20.31
CA GLY A 505 7.65 64.20 20.87
C GLY A 505 7.52 62.66 20.86
N VAL A 506 8.54 61.91 20.42
CA VAL A 506 8.71 60.48 20.76
C VAL A 506 10.21 60.16 20.69
N PRO A 507 10.83 59.63 21.76
CA PRO A 507 12.26 59.37 21.76
C PRO A 507 12.63 58.07 21.05
N SER A 508 13.80 58.13 20.44
CA SER A 508 14.57 57.09 19.76
C SER A 508 14.96 55.92 20.66
N SER A 509 14.97 54.74 20.07
CA SER A 509 15.76 53.59 20.50
C SER A 509 17.25 53.90 20.43
N ASP A 510 18.02 53.55 21.46
CA ASP A 510 19.36 53.01 21.26
C ASP A 510 19.88 52.22 22.46
N ALA A 511 20.48 51.08 22.08
CA ALA A 511 21.68 50.43 22.63
C ALA A 511 21.71 49.76 24.04
N SER A 512 22.05 48.47 23.96
CA SER A 512 23.14 47.79 24.71
C SER A 512 22.87 47.15 26.08
N GLY A 513 23.48 45.97 26.27
CA GLY A 513 23.58 45.21 27.54
C GLY A 513 23.17 43.74 27.36
N ALA A 514 24.07 42.83 26.95
CA ALA A 514 24.97 42.05 27.82
C ALA A 514 24.26 41.00 28.70
N ALA A 515 24.62 39.73 28.43
CA ALA A 515 24.69 38.54 29.29
C ALA A 515 23.72 38.38 30.48
N ASP A 516 22.91 37.31 30.48
CA ASP A 516 23.13 36.20 31.43
C ASP A 516 22.29 34.95 31.07
N ARG A 517 22.90 33.77 31.22
CA ARG A 517 22.22 32.46 31.28
C ARG A 517 22.17 32.05 32.76
N PRO A 518 21.09 31.40 33.23
CA PRO A 518 21.22 30.51 34.37
C PRO A 518 21.06 29.04 33.96
N ASP A 519 22.12 28.32 34.31
CA ASP A 519 22.19 26.89 34.60
C ASP A 519 21.10 26.46 35.62
N ARG A 520 20.52 25.28 35.41
CA ARG A 520 19.91 24.45 36.46
C ARG A 520 20.07 22.97 36.15
N SER A 521 21.18 22.41 36.62
CA SER A 521 21.31 21.00 36.97
C SER A 521 20.72 20.69 38.36
N GLY A 522 19.99 19.59 38.46
CA GLY A 522 20.07 18.63 39.58
C GLY A 522 19.11 18.78 40.77
N ARG A 523 18.23 17.78 40.95
CA ARG A 523 18.02 17.09 42.24
C ARG A 523 17.19 15.81 42.06
N ASP A 524 17.80 14.70 42.45
CA ASP A 524 17.17 13.42 42.80
C ASP A 524 16.40 13.52 44.13
N GLY A 525 15.43 12.62 44.33
CA GLY A 525 15.08 12.07 45.64
C GLY A 525 13.61 12.04 46.03
N ALA A 526 12.92 10.93 45.71
CA ALA A 526 12.02 10.13 46.58
C ALA A 526 11.07 9.28 45.72
#